data_AF-A0AAP0PN68-F1
#
_entry.id   AF-A0AAP0PN68-F1
#
_cell.length_a   1.000
_cell.length_b   1.000
_cell.length_c   1.000
_cell.angle_alpha   90.00
_cell.angle_beta   90.00
_cell.angle_gamma   90.00
#
_symmetry.space_group_name_H-M   'P 1'
#
loop_
_entity.id
_entity.type
_entity.pdbx_description
1 polymer ?
#
loop_
_entity_poly.entity_id
_entity_poly.type
_entity_poly.pdbx_seq_one_letter_code
_entity_poly.pdbx_strand_id
1 'polypeptide(L)'
;MCYKLPPWLCMKQPFLILFVLIDGPNGPGDKIDVFMQPLIEKLKELWVEGVQTFDPSSNEMFKLHVALLWTMSDFPALANLSGWSTKGEFACPCCNIDNRSQWLPHSGKWCYMGHR
;
A
#
# COMPACT_ATOMS: atom_id res chain seq x y z
N MET A 1 -4.97 -7.47 7.51
CA MET A 1 -5.58 -8.80 7.71
C MET A 1 -5.64 -9.05 9.20
N CYS A 2 -6.81 -9.33 9.77
CA CYS A 2 -6.95 -9.50 11.22
C CYS A 2 -6.43 -10.89 11.62
N TYR A 3 -5.31 -10.97 12.32
CA TYR A 3 -4.61 -12.23 12.63
C TYR A 3 -5.40 -13.25 13.47
N LYS A 4 -6.47 -12.80 14.14
CA LYS A 4 -7.36 -13.68 14.89
C LYS A 4 -8.50 -14.26 14.05
N LEU A 5 -8.62 -13.86 12.78
CA LEU A 5 -9.68 -14.38 11.90
C LEU A 5 -9.15 -15.50 11.01
N PRO A 6 -9.94 -16.57 10.82
CA PRO A 6 -9.61 -17.59 9.85
C PRO A 6 -9.41 -17.01 8.44
N PRO A 7 -8.57 -17.63 7.58
CA PRO A 7 -8.25 -17.11 6.24
C PRO A 7 -9.49 -16.81 5.38
N TRP A 8 -10.56 -17.58 5.52
CA TRP A 8 -11.81 -17.38 4.76
C TRP A 8 -12.66 -16.20 5.24
N LEU A 9 -12.42 -15.70 6.46
CA LEU A 9 -13.12 -14.57 7.07
C LEU A 9 -12.35 -13.26 6.88
N CYS A 10 -11.03 -13.29 6.91
CA CYS A 10 -10.21 -12.08 6.88
C CYS A 10 -10.32 -11.22 5.59
N MET A 11 -10.81 -11.82 4.50
CA MET A 11 -11.07 -11.13 3.22
C MET A 11 -12.56 -10.79 3.03
N LYS A 12 -13.41 -10.99 4.04
CA LYS A 12 -14.82 -10.56 3.98
C LYS A 12 -14.89 -9.04 4.15
N GLN A 13 -15.83 -8.42 3.43
CA GLN A 13 -16.08 -6.99 3.44
C GLN A 13 -16.06 -6.31 4.82
N PRO A 14 -16.67 -6.85 5.90
CA PRO A 14 -16.64 -6.20 7.21
C PRO A 14 -15.25 -6.14 7.87
N PHE A 15 -14.27 -6.90 7.36
CA PHE A 15 -12.90 -6.94 7.88
C PHE A 15 -11.86 -6.33 6.92
N LEU A 16 -12.33 -5.79 5.78
CA LEU A 16 -11.53 -5.05 4.83
C LEU A 16 -11.75 -3.55 5.03
N ILE A 17 -10.71 -2.84 5.42
CA ILE A 17 -10.70 -1.38 5.36
C ILE A 17 -10.20 -1.00 3.98
N LEU A 18 -11.12 -0.67 3.07
CA LEU A 18 -10.80 -0.22 1.73
C LEU A 18 -10.65 1.31 1.75
N PHE A 19 -9.45 1.79 1.46
CA PHE A 19 -9.21 3.20 1.14
C PHE A 19 -9.12 3.34 -0.38
N VAL A 20 -10.10 3.99 -0.99
CA VAL A 20 -10.06 4.35 -2.41
C VAL A 20 -9.68 5.82 -2.49
N LEU A 21 -8.47 6.08 -2.97
CA LEU A 21 -8.05 7.43 -3.33
C LEU A 21 -8.40 7.64 -4.80
N ILE A 22 -9.42 8.47 -5.06
CA ILE A 22 -9.80 8.82 -6.43
C ILE A 22 -8.99 10.04 -6.83
N ASP A 23 -7.89 9.81 -7.55
CA ASP A 23 -7.13 10.90 -8.14
C ASP A 23 -7.98 11.60 -9.21
N GLY A 24 -8.25 12.88 -8.98
CA GLY A 24 -8.74 13.75 -10.04
C GLY A 24 -7.65 14.01 -11.10
N PRO A 25 -7.96 14.75 -12.18
CA PRO A 25 -6.97 15.09 -13.21
C PRO A 25 -5.74 15.84 -12.66
N ASN A 26 -5.86 16.47 -11.49
CA ASN A 26 -4.77 17.09 -10.72
C ASN A 26 -4.55 16.36 -9.38
N GLY A 27 -4.64 15.02 -9.39
CA GLY A 27 -4.48 14.20 -8.19
C GLY A 27 -3.18 14.50 -7.45
N PRO A 28 -3.10 14.20 -6.14
CA PRO A 28 -1.93 14.44 -5.30
C PRO A 28 -0.60 14.08 -5.96
N GLY A 29 -0.55 13.01 -6.77
CA GLY A 29 0.68 12.51 -7.36
C GLY A 29 1.73 12.32 -6.25
N ASP A 30 2.78 13.12 -6.29
CA ASP A 30 3.86 13.15 -5.32
C ASP A 30 3.43 13.56 -3.89
N LYS A 31 2.24 14.16 -3.72
CA LYS A 31 1.69 14.64 -2.43
C LYS A 31 0.86 13.60 -1.67
N ILE A 32 0.90 12.33 -2.09
CA ILE A 32 0.17 11.26 -1.41
C ILE A 32 0.60 11.10 0.06
N ASP A 33 1.86 11.42 0.34
CA ASP A 33 2.47 11.42 1.67
C ASP A 33 1.72 12.32 2.66
N VAL A 34 1.25 13.49 2.22
CA VAL A 34 0.45 14.41 3.03
C VAL A 34 -0.89 13.77 3.44
N PHE A 35 -1.52 13.02 2.53
CA PHE A 35 -2.77 12.31 2.83
C PHE A 35 -2.55 11.10 3.75
N MET A 36 -1.41 10.43 3.61
CA MET A 36 -1.07 9.25 4.40
C MET A 36 -0.52 9.58 5.78
N GLN A 37 0.02 10.80 5.99
CA GLN A 37 0.64 11.20 7.24
C GLN A 37 -0.24 10.98 8.48
N PRO A 38 -1.52 11.40 8.52
CA PRO A 38 -2.37 11.17 9.70
C PRO A 38 -2.61 9.68 9.98
N LEU A 39 -2.71 8.87 8.93
CA LEU A 39 -2.86 7.42 9.06
C LEU A 39 -1.58 6.79 9.64
N ILE A 40 -0.41 7.19 9.13
CA ILE A 40 0.89 6.69 9.62
C ILE A 40 1.10 7.08 11.09
N GLU A 41 0.80 8.33 11.44
CA GLU A 41 0.88 8.79 12.84
C GLU A 41 -0.04 7.97 13.74
N LYS A 42 -1.28 7.72 13.32
CA LYS A 42 -2.22 6.91 14.11
C LYS A 42 -1.78 5.45 14.23
N LEU A 43 -1.24 4.87 13.16
CA LEU A 43 -0.69 3.50 13.20
C LEU A 43 0.51 3.40 14.15
N LYS A 44 1.39 4.41 14.17
CA LYS A 44 2.51 4.47 15.13
C LYS A 44 2.01 4.56 16.57
N GLU A 45 1.02 5.41 16.83
CA GLU A 45 0.38 5.52 18.15
C GLU A 45 -0.24 4.19 18.58
N LEU A 46 -1.02 3.54 17.71
CA LEU A 46 -1.64 2.24 17.99
C LEU A 46 -0.63 1.10 18.14
N TRP A 47 0.54 1.20 17.52
CA TRP A 47 1.61 0.22 17.68
C TRP A 47 2.34 0.39 19.02
N VAL A 48 2.69 1.63 19.39
CA VAL A 48 3.46 1.93 20.60
C VAL A 48 2.57 1.93 21.84
N GLU A 49 1.52 2.76 21.83
CA GLU A 49 0.66 3.00 22.97
C GLU A 49 -0.53 2.05 23.02
N GLY A 50 -0.99 1.51 21.88
CA GLY A 50 -2.19 0.68 21.79
C GLY A 50 -3.47 1.43 22.18
N VAL A 51 -4.60 0.73 22.17
CA VAL A 51 -5.92 1.28 22.56
C VAL A 51 -6.73 0.29 23.37
N GLN A 52 -7.34 0.74 24.46
CA GLN A 52 -8.26 -0.08 25.26
C GLN A 52 -9.51 -0.40 24.44
N THR A 53 -9.72 -1.68 24.18
CA THR A 53 -10.81 -2.20 23.36
C THR A 53 -11.55 -3.28 24.13
N PHE A 54 -12.88 -3.28 24.02
CA PHE A 54 -13.72 -4.33 24.60
C PHE A 54 -13.80 -5.51 23.63
N ASP A 55 -13.54 -6.72 24.11
CA ASP A 55 -13.76 -7.97 23.38
C ASP A 55 -15.12 -8.59 23.79
N PRO A 56 -16.15 -8.56 22.93
CA PRO A 56 -17.44 -9.17 23.25
C PRO A 56 -17.38 -10.69 23.44
N SER A 57 -16.36 -11.36 22.89
CA SER A 57 -16.23 -12.81 22.99
C SER A 57 -15.76 -13.27 24.36
N SER A 58 -14.84 -12.53 24.98
CA SER A 58 -14.36 -12.81 26.34
C SER A 58 -15.05 -11.97 27.41
N ASN A 59 -15.83 -10.96 27.01
CA ASN A 59 -16.48 -9.98 27.89
C ASN A 59 -15.46 -9.21 28.76
N GLU A 60 -14.29 -8.90 28.20
CA GLU A 60 -13.18 -8.26 28.89
C GLU A 60 -12.61 -7.08 28.10
N MET A 61 -11.99 -6.14 28.82
CA MET A 61 -11.19 -5.07 28.23
C MET A 61 -9.77 -5.57 27.99
N PHE A 62 -9.24 -5.34 26.79
CA PHE A 62 -7.86 -5.64 26.47
C PHE A 62 -7.19 -4.48 25.73
N LYS A 63 -5.86 -4.46 25.76
CA LYS A 63 -5.06 -3.48 25.05
C LYS A 63 -4.81 -3.96 23.62
N LEU A 64 -5.46 -3.33 22.64
CA LEU A 64 -5.31 -3.65 21.23
C LEU A 64 -4.12 -2.89 20.64
N HIS A 65 -3.20 -3.62 20.01
CA HIS A 65 -2.14 -3.05 19.18
C HIS A 65 -2.44 -3.35 17.70
N VAL A 66 -2.14 -2.38 16.83
CA VAL A 66 -2.40 -2.48 15.39
C VAL A 66 -1.10 -2.37 14.61
N ALA A 67 -0.91 -3.25 13.63
CA ALA A 67 0.20 -3.22 12.68
C ALA A 67 -0.31 -3.27 11.24
N LEU A 68 0.33 -2.52 10.35
CA LEU A 68 0.16 -2.64 8.91
C LEU A 68 1.19 -3.63 8.36
N LEU A 69 0.74 -4.59 7.56
CA LEU A 69 1.59 -5.66 7.03
C LEU A 69 1.92 -5.45 5.55
N TRP A 70 0.89 -5.26 4.74
CA TRP A 70 1.03 -4.99 3.32
C TRP A 70 -0.06 -4.04 2.86
N THR A 71 0.27 -3.25 1.85
CA THR A 71 -0.66 -2.48 1.05
C THR A 71 -0.83 -3.19 -0.30
N MET A 72 -2.04 -3.12 -0.86
CA MET A 72 -2.29 -3.56 -2.23
C MET A 72 -2.52 -2.30 -3.06
N SER A 73 -1.70 -2.11 -4.09
CA SER A 73 -1.81 -1.00 -5.02
C SER A 73 -1.67 -1.52 -6.45
N ASP A 74 -2.30 -0.83 -7.39
CA ASP A 74 -1.97 -1.04 -8.80
C ASP A 74 -0.57 -0.46 -9.10
N PHE A 75 -0.10 -0.67 -10.33
CA PHE A 75 1.25 -0.27 -10.72
C PHE A 75 1.47 1.26 -10.62
N PRO A 76 0.56 2.14 -11.07
CA PRO A 76 0.69 3.58 -10.86
C PRO A 76 0.68 4.00 -9.38
N ALA A 77 -0.24 3.50 -8.56
CA ALA A 77 -0.30 3.88 -7.15
C ALA A 77 0.90 3.37 -6.35
N LEU A 78 1.52 2.25 -6.76
CA LEU A 78 2.79 1.79 -6.18
C LEU A 78 3.87 2.87 -6.32
N ALA A 79 3.92 3.59 -7.44
CA ALA A 79 4.88 4.66 -7.66
C ALA A 79 4.78 5.73 -6.57
N ASN A 80 3.55 6.19 -6.32
CA ASN A 80 3.26 7.22 -5.33
C ASN A 80 3.56 6.72 -3.91
N LEU A 81 3.18 5.48 -3.58
CA LEU A 81 3.34 4.94 -2.22
C LEU A 81 4.77 4.54 -1.86
N SER A 82 5.56 4.07 -2.83
CA SER A 82 6.93 3.58 -2.59
C SER A 82 8.01 4.60 -2.92
N GLY A 83 7.66 5.69 -3.62
CA GLY A 83 8.63 6.59 -4.24
C GLY A 83 9.37 5.96 -5.43
N TRP A 84 8.94 4.79 -5.89
CA TRP A 84 9.54 4.10 -7.03
C TRP A 84 9.12 4.73 -8.35
N SER A 85 10.06 4.94 -9.26
CA SER A 85 9.70 5.34 -10.62
C SER A 85 9.12 4.15 -11.37
N THR A 86 7.83 4.18 -11.70
CA THR A 86 7.17 3.16 -12.53
C THR A 86 7.25 3.48 -14.03
N LYS A 87 8.11 4.45 -14.38
CA LYS A 87 8.41 4.90 -15.73
C LYS A 87 9.92 4.95 -15.94
N GLY A 88 10.35 5.02 -17.19
CA GLY A 88 11.77 5.12 -17.53
C GLY A 88 12.46 3.76 -17.58
N GLU A 89 13.78 3.78 -17.55
CA GLU A 89 14.63 2.59 -17.70
C GLU A 89 14.44 1.57 -16.56
N PHE A 90 14.13 2.03 -15.35
CA PHE A 90 14.06 1.22 -14.12
C PHE A 90 12.63 1.03 -13.59
N ALA A 91 11.64 0.99 -14.49
CA ALA A 91 10.24 0.93 -14.10
C ALA A 91 9.86 -0.28 -13.23
N CYS A 92 10.52 -1.43 -13.42
CA CYS A 92 10.22 -2.68 -12.71
C CYS A 92 10.80 -2.67 -11.28
N PRO A 93 9.97 -2.67 -10.22
CA PRO A 93 10.46 -2.70 -8.83
C PRO A 93 11.15 -4.01 -8.47
N CYS A 94 10.71 -5.13 -9.06
CA CYS A 94 11.28 -6.45 -8.81
C CYS A 94 12.65 -6.62 -9.49
N CYS A 95 12.83 -6.01 -10.65
CA CYS A 95 14.01 -6.16 -11.49
C CYS A 95 15.08 -5.12 -11.13
N ASN A 96 14.66 -3.93 -10.68
CA ASN A 96 15.55 -2.83 -10.32
C ASN A 96 16.59 -2.54 -11.44
N ILE A 97 17.89 -2.56 -11.11
CA ILE A 97 18.98 -2.29 -12.05
C ILE A 97 19.09 -3.39 -13.13
N ASP A 98 18.61 -4.59 -12.84
CA ASP A 98 18.62 -5.72 -13.79
C ASP A 98 17.46 -5.64 -14.80
N ASN A 99 16.67 -4.57 -14.77
CA ASN A 99 15.58 -4.36 -15.71
C ASN A 99 16.10 -4.28 -17.15
N ARG A 100 15.62 -5.18 -18.01
CA ARG A 100 15.91 -5.14 -19.45
C ARG A 100 14.90 -4.24 -20.13
N SER A 101 15.22 -2.96 -20.22
CA SER A 101 14.40 -1.99 -20.94
C SER A 101 15.13 -1.42 -22.16
N GLN A 102 14.35 -1.02 -23.17
CA GLN A 102 14.86 -0.48 -24.42
C GLN A 102 14.08 0.78 -24.80
N TRP A 103 14.79 1.87 -25.08
CA TRP A 103 14.16 3.07 -25.63
C TRP A 103 13.82 2.87 -27.11
N LEU A 104 12.56 3.14 -27.47
CA LEU A 104 12.09 3.12 -28.85
C LEU A 104 12.09 4.56 -29.38
N PRO A 105 13.03 4.94 -30.27
CA PRO A 105 13.23 6.33 -30.66
C PRO A 105 12.04 6.92 -31.43
N HIS A 106 11.36 6.11 -32.23
CA HIS A 106 10.22 6.56 -33.04
C HIS A 106 8.92 6.72 -32.24
N SER A 107 8.77 6.01 -31.12
CA SER A 107 7.57 6.10 -30.27
C SER A 107 7.78 6.96 -29.02
N GLY A 108 9.03 7.30 -28.68
CA GLY A 108 9.37 8.08 -27.50
C GLY A 108 9.03 7.37 -26.18
N LYS A 109 9.15 6.04 -26.15
CA LYS A 109 8.74 5.20 -25.01
C LYS A 109 9.79 4.15 -24.68
N TRP A 110 9.83 3.77 -23.40
CA TRP A 110 10.55 2.59 -22.92
C TRP A 110 9.71 1.34 -23.16
N CYS A 111 10.32 0.32 -23.75
CA CYS A 111 9.79 -1.03 -23.87
C CYS A 111 10.49 -1.94 -22.86
N TYR A 112 9.73 -2.75 -22.13
CA TYR A 112 10.27 -3.65 -21.11
C TYR A 112 10.29 -5.07 -21.66
N MET A 113 11.50 -5.60 -21.85
CA MET A 113 11.77 -6.89 -22.47
C MET A 113 12.05 -7.99 -21.44
N GLY A 114 12.06 -7.63 -20.16
CA GLY A 114 12.18 -8.57 -19.04
C GLY A 114 10.95 -9.45 -18.94
N HIS A 115 11.01 -10.65 -19.51
CA HIS A 115 10.01 -11.69 -19.32
C HIS A 115 10.43 -12.64 -18.19
N ARG A 116 9.51 -12.78 -17.23
CA ARG A 116 9.39 -13.74 -16.11
C ARG A 116 10.02 -13.32 -14.79
#